data_AF-A0A8G0L5H7-F1
#
_entry.id   AF-A0A8G0L5H7-F1
#
_cell.length_a   1.000
_cell.length_b   1.000
_cell.length_c   1.000
_cell.angle_alpha   90.00
_cell.angle_beta   90.00
_cell.angle_gamma   90.00
#
_symmetry.space_group_name_H-M   'P 1'
#
loop_
_entity.id
_entity.type
_entity.pdbx_description
1 polymer ?
#
loop_
_entity_poly.entity_id
_entity_poly.type
_entity_poly.pdbx_seq_one_letter_code
_entity_poly.pdbx_strand_id
1 'polypeptide(L)'
;MMEICESGEAFIEKDDDLVFDHTKVILKGADDEFFYAKTISREHQISQIDVNSLDISRIPADHIWPLADPIFTRAPAPLPSTSYLKRPSLLYYEDTQDASEYSRQMLTEIEACEILRRNPHPNIAQYLGCVVKEGRVRGLGFTRYSVTLSELLRDGTDFDKSHCLSGIKAGVRHLHDLGLVHNDLNPSNIMMDGDDAVIIDFDSCKREGEKLPSRLEGRDT
;
A
#
# COMPACT_ATOMS: atom_id res chain seq x y z
N MET A 1 1.66 -7.16 -24.12
CA MET A 1 2.33 -8.27 -23.42
C MET A 1 1.97 -8.13 -21.96
N MET A 2 1.53 -9.20 -21.30
CA MET A 2 1.22 -9.15 -19.86
C MET A 2 2.49 -9.47 -19.07
N GLU A 3 2.68 -8.75 -17.97
CA GLU A 3 3.80 -8.94 -17.05
C GLU A 3 3.28 -9.19 -15.63
N ILE A 4 3.99 -10.03 -14.87
CA ILE A 4 3.68 -10.24 -13.45
C ILE A 4 4.21 -9.02 -12.68
N CYS A 5 3.33 -8.33 -11.96
CA CYS A 5 3.70 -7.17 -11.16
C CYS A 5 3.66 -7.42 -9.64
N GLU A 6 2.88 -8.40 -9.17
CA GLU A 6 2.85 -8.83 -7.77
C GLU A 6 2.65 -10.36 -7.71
N SER A 7 3.21 -11.02 -6.69
CA SER A 7 2.96 -12.42 -6.36
C SER A 7 2.87 -12.63 -4.85
N GLY A 8 2.14 -13.65 -4.40
CA GLY A 8 2.09 -14.05 -3.00
C GLY A 8 1.57 -15.47 -2.81
N GLU A 9 2.20 -16.23 -1.91
CA GLU A 9 1.76 -17.58 -1.55
C GLU A 9 0.59 -17.53 -0.56
N ALA A 10 -0.44 -18.34 -0.81
CA ALA A 10 -1.56 -18.56 0.09
C ALA A 10 -1.43 -19.94 0.75
N PHE A 11 -1.75 -19.99 2.04
CA PHE A 11 -1.71 -21.19 2.87
C PHE A 11 -3.10 -21.43 3.46
N ILE A 12 -3.46 -22.70 3.64
CA ILE A 12 -4.70 -23.12 4.29
C ILE A 12 -4.38 -24.01 5.48
N GLU A 13 -5.18 -23.90 6.53
CA GLU A 13 -5.05 -24.74 7.72
C GLU A 13 -5.61 -26.15 7.44
N LYS A 14 -4.78 -27.17 7.66
CA LYS A 14 -5.13 -28.58 7.60
C LYS A 14 -4.47 -29.29 8.76
N ASP A 15 -5.29 -29.90 9.63
CA ASP A 15 -4.82 -30.66 10.79
C ASP A 15 -3.86 -29.86 11.69
N ASP A 16 -4.21 -28.61 12.01
CA ASP A 16 -3.40 -27.63 12.78
C ASP A 16 -2.08 -27.20 12.10
N ASP A 17 -1.82 -27.61 10.85
CA ASP A 17 -0.67 -27.19 10.05
C ASP A 17 -1.08 -26.25 8.90
N LEU A 18 -0.25 -25.23 8.62
CA LEU A 18 -0.40 -24.38 7.44
C LEU A 18 0.21 -25.08 6.22
N VAL A 19 -0.65 -25.45 5.28
CA VAL A 19 -0.27 -26.13 4.04
C VAL A 19 -0.41 -25.17 2.87
N PHE A 20 0.60 -25.13 2.00
CA PHE A 20 0.54 -24.36 0.76
C PHE A 20 -0.68 -24.77 -0.08
N ASP A 21 -1.45 -23.78 -0.52
CA ASP A 21 -2.62 -23.97 -1.36
C ASP A 21 -2.34 -23.54 -2.81
N HIS A 22 -1.97 -22.28 -3.00
CA HIS A 22 -1.64 -21.72 -4.31
C HIS A 22 -0.74 -20.49 -4.17
N THR A 23 -0.09 -20.09 -5.25
CA THR A 23 0.47 -18.75 -5.41
C THR A 23 -0.47 -17.93 -6.27
N LYS A 24 -0.82 -16.74 -5.78
CA LYS A 24 -1.57 -15.75 -6.54
C LYS A 24 -0.60 -14.82 -7.24
N VAL A 25 -0.91 -14.50 -8.50
CA VAL A 25 -0.14 -13.54 -9.29
C VAL A 25 -1.06 -12.46 -9.81
N ILE A 26 -0.57 -11.22 -9.76
CA ILE A 26 -1.21 -10.06 -10.38
C ILE A 26 -0.45 -9.74 -11.65
N LEU A 27 -1.20 -9.66 -12.74
CA LEU A 27 -0.71 -9.41 -14.07
C LEU A 27 -1.12 -8.01 -14.50
N LYS A 28 -0.18 -7.29 -15.10
CA LYS A 28 -0.41 -6.00 -15.73
C LYS A 28 -0.40 -6.16 -17.24
N GLY A 29 -1.50 -5.76 -17.88
CA GLY A 29 -1.68 -5.73 -19.33
C GLY A 29 -1.33 -4.39 -19.95
N ALA A 30 -1.80 -4.20 -21.20
CA ALA A 30 -1.75 -2.89 -21.85
C ALA A 30 -2.66 -1.89 -21.10
N ASP A 31 -2.41 -0.59 -21.28
CA ASP A 31 -3.29 0.49 -20.81
C ASP A 31 -3.60 0.52 -19.29
N ASP A 32 -2.71 -0.04 -18.46
CA ASP A 32 -2.90 -0.21 -17.01
C ASP A 32 -4.11 -1.12 -16.65
N GLU A 33 -4.42 -2.10 -17.50
CA GLU A 33 -5.33 -3.21 -17.16
C GLU A 33 -4.67 -4.20 -16.20
N PHE A 34 -5.46 -4.70 -15.23
CA PHE A 34 -4.99 -5.68 -14.25
C PHE A 34 -5.79 -6.97 -14.35
N PHE A 35 -5.10 -8.09 -14.13
CA PHE A 35 -5.66 -9.43 -14.06
C PHE A 35 -5.06 -10.15 -12.86
N TYR A 36 -5.72 -11.19 -12.37
CA TYR A 36 -5.13 -12.11 -11.41
C TYR A 36 -5.25 -13.55 -11.90
N ALA A 37 -4.35 -14.40 -11.44
CA ALA A 37 -4.41 -15.85 -11.61
C ALA A 37 -3.93 -16.55 -10.35
N LYS A 38 -4.34 -17.81 -10.19
CA LYS A 38 -3.86 -18.72 -9.16
C LYS A 38 -3.07 -19.84 -9.82
N THR A 39 -1.90 -20.18 -9.28
CA THR A 39 -1.04 -21.26 -9.76
C THR A 39 -0.57 -22.14 -8.62
N ILE A 40 -0.24 -23.39 -8.90
CA ILE A 40 0.37 -24.33 -7.94
C ILE A 40 1.90 -24.17 -7.87
N SER A 41 2.49 -23.37 -8.76
CA SER A 41 3.91 -23.05 -8.73
C SER A 41 4.24 -22.22 -7.49
N ARG A 42 5.38 -22.53 -6.86
CA ARG A 42 5.88 -21.78 -5.69
C ARG A 42 6.43 -20.41 -6.13
N GLU A 43 6.53 -19.48 -5.19
CA GLU A 43 6.92 -18.08 -5.48
C GLU A 43 8.27 -17.96 -6.20
N HIS A 44 9.28 -18.74 -5.78
CA HIS A 44 10.60 -18.76 -6.41
C HIS A 44 10.60 -19.27 -7.87
N GLN A 45 9.50 -19.83 -8.35
CA GLN A 45 9.33 -20.36 -9.71
C GLN A 45 8.53 -19.40 -10.61
N ILE A 46 7.93 -18.34 -10.05
CA ILE A 46 7.00 -17.45 -10.77
C ILE A 46 7.65 -16.79 -11.98
N SER A 47 8.94 -16.44 -11.90
CA SER A 47 9.70 -15.85 -13.01
C SER A 47 9.86 -16.77 -14.23
N GLN A 48 9.59 -18.07 -14.09
CA GLN A 48 9.73 -19.08 -15.14
C GLN A 48 8.39 -19.50 -15.76
N ILE A 49 7.27 -18.96 -15.27
CA ILE A 49 5.94 -19.33 -15.72
C ILE A 49 5.64 -18.65 -17.06
N ASP A 50 5.05 -19.42 -17.97
CA ASP A 50 4.42 -18.85 -19.16
C ASP A 50 3.09 -18.19 -18.77
N VAL A 51 3.09 -16.87 -18.67
CA VAL A 51 1.90 -16.05 -18.35
C VAL A 51 0.72 -16.37 -19.25
N ASN A 52 0.95 -16.74 -20.52
CA ASN A 52 -0.12 -17.02 -21.47
C ASN A 52 -0.81 -18.37 -21.21
N SER A 53 -0.20 -19.23 -20.39
CA SER A 53 -0.75 -20.53 -20.01
C SER A 53 -1.65 -20.48 -18.76
N LEU A 54 -1.67 -19.34 -18.05
CA LEU A 54 -2.46 -19.16 -16.84
C LEU A 54 -3.95 -18.96 -17.15
N ASP A 55 -4.81 -19.49 -16.28
CA ASP A 55 -6.22 -19.12 -16.24
C ASP A 55 -6.36 -17.77 -15.54
N ILE A 56 -6.53 -16.71 -16.34
CA ILE A 56 -6.52 -15.32 -15.88
C ILE A 56 -7.95 -14.76 -15.74
N SER A 57 -8.17 -14.01 -14.68
CA SER A 57 -9.41 -13.27 -14.44
C SER A 57 -9.13 -11.77 -14.44
N ARG A 58 -9.90 -11.00 -15.21
CA ARG A 58 -9.74 -9.54 -15.29
C ARG A 58 -10.20 -8.89 -13.99
N ILE A 59 -9.43 -7.94 -13.48
CA ILE A 59 -9.84 -7.06 -12.39
C ILE A 59 -10.45 -5.80 -13.02
N PRO A 60 -11.76 -5.55 -12.84
CA PRO A 60 -12.39 -4.34 -13.37
C PRO A 60 -11.73 -3.08 -12.79
N ALA A 61 -11.42 -2.13 -13.67
CA ALA A 61 -10.70 -0.91 -13.27
C ALA A 61 -11.47 -0.07 -12.23
N ASP A 62 -12.79 -0.15 -12.22
CA ASP A 62 -13.67 0.52 -11.27
C ASP A 62 -13.75 -0.16 -9.90
N HIS A 63 -13.24 -1.39 -9.76
CA HIS A 63 -13.06 -2.01 -8.45
C HIS A 63 -11.85 -1.40 -7.72
N ILE A 64 -10.78 -1.12 -8.46
CA ILE A 64 -9.50 -0.63 -7.93
C ILE A 64 -9.48 0.89 -7.83
N TRP A 65 -9.90 1.57 -8.90
CA TRP A 65 -9.58 2.99 -9.13
C TRP A 65 -10.83 3.85 -8.97
N PRO A 66 -11.00 4.58 -7.85
CA PRO A 66 -12.16 5.42 -7.64
C PRO A 66 -12.19 6.58 -8.65
N LEU A 67 -13.38 7.13 -8.86
CA LEU A 67 -13.54 8.38 -9.60
C LEU A 67 -12.78 9.50 -8.89
N ALA A 68 -12.13 10.35 -9.67
CA ALA A 68 -11.44 11.49 -9.12
C ALA A 68 -12.42 12.59 -8.72
N ASP A 69 -12.32 13.05 -7.48
CA ASP A 69 -13.08 14.19 -7.00
C ASP A 69 -12.28 15.50 -7.17
N PRO A 70 -12.89 16.58 -7.69
CA PRO A 70 -12.27 17.91 -7.73
C PRO A 70 -11.79 18.45 -6.37
N ILE A 71 -12.32 17.96 -5.24
CA ILE A 71 -11.88 18.37 -3.90
C ILE A 71 -10.51 17.79 -3.54
N PHE A 72 -10.08 16.70 -4.17
CA PHE A 72 -8.80 16.07 -3.91
C PHE A 72 -7.67 16.80 -4.64
N THR A 73 -6.56 16.97 -3.94
CA THR A 73 -5.36 17.61 -4.45
C THR A 73 -4.81 16.79 -5.61
N ARG A 74 -4.54 17.44 -6.75
CA ARG A 74 -3.87 16.81 -7.89
C ARG A 74 -2.36 16.79 -7.67
N ALA A 75 -1.74 15.63 -7.87
CA ALA A 75 -0.29 15.55 -7.94
C ALA A 75 0.26 16.30 -9.17
N PRO A 76 1.51 16.79 -9.13
CA PRO A 76 2.19 17.28 -10.32
C PRO A 76 2.22 16.23 -11.44
N ALA A 77 2.06 16.67 -12.69
CA ALA A 77 2.11 15.82 -13.87
C ALA A 77 3.15 16.38 -14.88
N PRO A 78 4.28 15.69 -15.11
CA PRO A 78 4.68 14.42 -14.49
C PRO A 78 5.03 14.57 -13.00
N LEU A 79 5.02 13.45 -12.26
CA LEU A 79 5.54 13.42 -10.90
C LEU A 79 7.04 13.76 -10.90
N PRO A 80 7.54 14.53 -9.91
CA PRO A 80 8.97 14.76 -9.74
C PRO A 80 9.76 13.45 -9.64
N SER A 81 11.02 13.47 -10.09
CA SER A 81 11.92 12.33 -9.96
C SER A 81 12.21 11.96 -8.51
N THR A 82 11.98 12.88 -7.56
CA THR A 82 12.09 12.68 -6.12
C THR A 82 10.81 12.15 -5.47
N SER A 83 9.80 11.76 -6.26
CA SER A 83 8.51 11.30 -5.76
C SER A 83 8.31 9.79 -5.89
N TYR A 84 7.72 9.17 -4.86
CA TYR A 84 7.22 7.80 -4.87
C TYR A 84 5.75 7.78 -5.30
N LEU A 85 5.38 6.83 -6.15
CA LEU A 85 3.98 6.60 -6.56
C LEU A 85 3.46 5.37 -5.82
N LYS A 86 2.62 5.59 -4.82
CA LYS A 86 1.93 4.51 -4.11
C LYS A 86 0.74 4.01 -4.93
N ARG A 87 0.60 2.70 -5.03
CA ARG A 87 -0.57 2.00 -5.56
C ARG A 87 -1.01 0.93 -4.56
N PRO A 88 -2.31 0.61 -4.48
CA PRO A 88 -2.79 -0.47 -3.63
C PRO A 88 -2.20 -1.79 -4.13
N SER A 89 -1.80 -2.66 -3.20
CA SER A 89 -1.48 -4.05 -3.55
C SER A 89 -2.76 -4.78 -3.94
N LEU A 90 -2.73 -5.52 -5.04
CA LEU A 90 -3.90 -6.27 -5.53
C LEU A 90 -3.86 -7.75 -5.13
N LEU A 91 -2.86 -8.17 -4.35
CA LEU A 91 -2.69 -9.57 -3.95
C LEU A 91 -3.88 -10.16 -3.19
N TYR A 92 -4.62 -9.35 -2.46
CA TYR A 92 -5.80 -9.80 -1.73
C TYR A 92 -7.10 -9.61 -2.53
N TYR A 93 -7.03 -9.26 -3.83
CA TYR A 93 -8.22 -9.03 -4.64
C TYR A 93 -8.95 -10.35 -4.88
N GLU A 94 -10.08 -10.57 -4.24
CA GLU A 94 -10.91 -11.71 -4.55
C GLU A 94 -12.06 -11.28 -5.45
N ASP A 95 -12.53 -12.19 -6.30
CA ASP A 95 -13.78 -12.03 -7.05
C ASP A 95 -14.96 -12.25 -6.09
N THR A 96 -15.02 -11.41 -5.05
CA THR A 96 -16.02 -11.44 -3.97
C THR A 96 -17.14 -10.42 -4.23
N GLN A 97 -18.17 -10.48 -3.40
CA GLN A 97 -19.40 -9.69 -3.55
C GLN A 97 -19.21 -8.18 -3.34
N ASP A 98 -18.12 -7.71 -2.72
CA ASP A 98 -17.85 -6.28 -2.54
C ASP A 98 -16.72 -5.79 -3.46
N ALA A 99 -17.08 -5.68 -4.74
CA ALA A 99 -16.30 -5.05 -5.80
C ALA A 99 -15.72 -3.65 -5.44
N SER A 100 -16.26 -2.96 -4.43
CA SER A 100 -15.90 -1.57 -4.11
C SER A 100 -14.83 -1.42 -3.03
N GLU A 101 -14.34 -2.52 -2.45
CA GLU A 101 -13.47 -2.48 -1.27
C GLU A 101 -12.18 -1.67 -1.52
N TYR A 102 -11.45 -1.97 -2.59
CA TYR A 102 -10.20 -1.28 -2.93
C TYR A 102 -10.40 0.20 -3.21
N SER A 103 -11.46 0.54 -3.95
CA SER A 103 -11.83 1.93 -4.20
C SER A 103 -12.12 2.68 -2.89
N ARG A 104 -12.83 2.04 -1.95
CA ARG A 104 -13.14 2.63 -0.63
C ARG A 104 -11.90 2.75 0.26
N GLN A 105 -10.99 1.78 0.23
CA GLN A 105 -9.71 1.84 0.93
C GLN A 105 -8.87 3.01 0.41
N MET A 106 -8.74 3.14 -0.91
CA MET A 106 -8.03 4.27 -1.52
C MET A 106 -8.66 5.63 -1.16
N LEU A 107 -9.99 5.73 -1.18
CA LEU A 107 -10.68 6.96 -0.75
C LEU A 107 -10.40 7.30 0.72
N THR A 108 -10.40 6.30 1.60
CA THR A 108 -10.04 6.49 3.02
C THR A 108 -8.61 7.03 3.14
N GLU A 109 -7.66 6.45 2.42
CA GLU A 109 -6.27 6.91 2.46
C GLU A 109 -6.14 8.35 1.94
N ILE A 110 -6.83 8.69 0.84
CA ILE A 110 -6.87 10.05 0.30
C ILE A 110 -7.38 11.05 1.34
N GLU A 111 -8.47 10.73 2.05
CA GLU A 111 -9.03 11.60 3.07
C GLU A 111 -8.04 11.90 4.21
N ALA A 112 -7.33 10.88 4.70
CA ALA A 112 -6.28 11.06 5.69
C ALA A 112 -5.12 11.92 5.13
N CYS A 113 -4.68 11.63 3.91
CA CYS A 113 -3.62 12.37 3.24
C CYS A 113 -3.97 13.85 3.01
N GLU A 114 -5.22 14.18 2.69
CA GLU A 114 -5.68 15.56 2.55
C GLU A 114 -5.67 16.36 3.87
N ILE A 115 -5.88 15.68 5.01
CA ILE A 115 -5.76 16.30 6.34
C ILE A 115 -4.27 16.56 6.65
N LEU A 116 -3.43 15.55 6.42
CA LEU A 116 -1.98 15.62 6.68
C LEU A 116 -1.28 16.66 5.80
N ARG A 117 -1.68 16.78 4.52
CA ARG A 117 -1.12 17.78 3.60
C ARG A 117 -1.36 19.21 4.06
N ARG A 118 -2.50 19.49 4.69
CA ARG A 118 -2.84 20.82 5.22
C ARG A 118 -2.10 21.13 6.52
N ASN A 119 -1.57 20.10 7.19
CA ASN A 119 -0.88 20.19 8.48
C ASN A 119 0.44 19.40 8.38
N PRO A 120 1.44 19.90 7.62
CA PRO A 120 2.67 19.14 7.38
C PRO A 120 3.51 18.99 8.65
N HIS A 121 4.18 17.85 8.78
CA HIS A 121 5.08 17.53 9.90
C HIS A 121 6.30 16.75 9.39
N PRO A 122 7.53 17.02 9.88
CA PRO A 122 8.75 16.39 9.37
C PRO A 122 8.76 14.86 9.51
N ASN A 123 8.13 14.32 10.58
CA ASN A 123 8.05 12.87 10.81
C ASN A 123 6.82 12.18 10.18
N ILE A 124 6.16 12.82 9.20
CA ILE A 124 5.02 12.28 8.44
C ILE A 124 5.34 12.43 6.96
N ALA A 125 5.11 11.38 6.15
CA ALA A 125 5.38 11.45 4.72
C ALA A 125 4.62 12.59 4.03
N GLN A 126 5.34 13.30 3.17
CA GLN A 126 4.76 14.40 2.42
C GLN A 126 3.91 13.87 1.26
N TYR A 127 2.59 14.02 1.38
CA TYR A 127 1.63 13.76 0.31
C TYR A 127 1.66 14.89 -0.75
N LEU A 128 1.81 14.50 -2.01
CA LEU A 128 1.88 15.40 -3.17
C LEU A 128 0.56 15.51 -3.93
N GLY A 129 -0.38 14.59 -3.71
CA GLY A 129 -1.70 14.58 -4.37
C GLY A 129 -2.03 13.25 -5.08
N CYS A 130 -3.23 13.18 -5.62
CA CYS A 130 -3.70 12.06 -6.43
C CYS A 130 -3.10 12.16 -7.84
N VAL A 131 -2.51 11.06 -8.33
CA VAL A 131 -2.17 10.90 -9.75
C VAL A 131 -3.40 10.41 -10.48
N VAL A 132 -3.85 11.16 -11.49
CA VAL A 132 -5.13 10.90 -12.17
C VAL A 132 -4.98 10.79 -13.67
N LYS A 133 -5.64 9.78 -14.22
CA LYS A 133 -5.70 9.45 -15.64
C LYS A 133 -7.14 9.07 -15.96
N GLU A 134 -7.70 9.67 -17.02
CA GLU A 134 -9.06 9.39 -17.50
C GLU A 134 -10.14 9.52 -16.41
N GLY A 135 -10.02 10.56 -15.57
CA GLY A 135 -11.00 10.85 -14.53
C GLY A 135 -10.99 9.91 -13.32
N ARG A 136 -10.02 8.99 -13.21
CA ARG A 136 -9.86 8.08 -12.06
C ARG A 136 -8.53 8.28 -11.33
N VAL A 137 -8.54 8.08 -10.02
CA VAL A 137 -7.30 8.05 -9.22
C VAL A 137 -6.54 6.77 -9.53
N ARG A 138 -5.28 6.89 -9.97
CA ARG A 138 -4.41 5.77 -10.36
C ARG A 138 -3.26 5.51 -9.39
N GLY A 139 -3.26 6.23 -8.28
CA GLY A 139 -2.23 6.18 -7.23
C GLY A 139 -2.07 7.51 -6.53
N LEU A 140 -1.26 7.49 -5.48
CA LEU A 140 -0.97 8.63 -4.62
C LEU A 140 0.51 8.99 -4.73
N GLY A 141 0.78 10.26 -4.98
CA GLY A 141 2.15 10.78 -5.02
C GLY A 141 2.64 11.14 -3.62
N PHE A 142 3.82 10.67 -3.26
CA PHE A 142 4.52 11.03 -2.02
C PHE A 142 5.96 11.47 -2.33
N THR A 143 6.60 12.19 -1.42
CA THR A 143 8.06 12.31 -1.45
C THR A 143 8.69 10.92 -1.28
N ARG A 144 9.76 10.63 -2.03
CA ARG A 144 10.48 9.36 -1.96
C ARG A 144 11.49 9.39 -0.80
N TYR A 145 11.48 8.32 -0.02
CA TYR A 145 12.47 8.01 1.00
C TYR A 145 13.19 6.71 0.61
N SER A 146 14.37 6.45 1.16
CA SER A 146 15.28 5.42 0.63
C SER A 146 15.14 4.05 1.29
N VAL A 147 15.03 4.00 2.61
CA VAL A 147 15.09 2.75 3.38
C VAL A 147 14.05 2.74 4.50
N THR A 148 13.42 1.60 4.73
CA THR A 148 12.53 1.41 5.89
C THR A 148 13.34 1.15 7.15
N LEU A 149 12.76 1.43 8.31
CA LEU A 149 13.36 1.07 9.60
C LEU A 149 13.53 -0.45 9.74
N SER A 150 12.61 -1.24 9.18
CA SER A 150 12.69 -2.71 9.12
C SER A 150 13.94 -3.19 8.39
N GLU A 151 14.22 -2.64 7.20
CA GLU A 151 15.42 -2.96 6.42
C GLU A 151 16.69 -2.54 7.15
N LEU A 152 16.70 -1.32 7.70
CA LEU A 152 17.85 -0.78 8.42
C LEU A 152 18.22 -1.66 9.64
N LEU A 153 17.21 -2.11 10.39
CA LEU A 153 17.38 -3.02 11.52
C LEU A 153 17.90 -4.40 11.09
N ARG A 154 17.39 -4.95 9.99
CA ARG A 154 17.83 -6.24 9.44
C ARG A 154 19.29 -6.21 8.98
N ASP A 155 19.68 -5.10 8.35
CA ASP A 155 21.03 -4.94 7.80
C ASP A 155 22.06 -4.60 8.92
N GLY A 156 21.58 -4.34 10.14
CA GLY A 156 22.44 -3.99 11.29
C GLY A 156 23.12 -2.64 11.13
N THR A 157 22.57 -1.75 10.31
CA THR A 157 23.08 -0.40 10.10
C THR A 157 22.90 0.42 11.38
N ASP A 158 23.92 1.16 11.79
CA ASP A 158 23.85 2.00 12.99
C ASP A 158 23.11 3.31 12.68
N PHE A 159 22.33 3.79 13.66
CA PHE A 159 21.54 5.02 13.58
C PHE A 159 21.20 5.50 14.99
N ASP A 160 20.88 6.78 15.15
CA ASP A 160 20.46 7.29 16.45
C ASP A 160 19.04 6.80 16.80
N LYS A 161 18.98 5.71 17.57
CA LYS A 161 17.73 5.10 18.05
C LYS A 161 16.90 6.05 18.92
N SER A 162 17.55 6.91 19.70
CA SER A 162 16.87 7.86 20.58
C SER A 162 16.21 8.97 19.75
N HIS A 163 16.91 9.50 18.75
CA HIS A 163 16.36 10.46 17.80
C HIS A 163 15.23 9.86 16.96
N CYS A 164 15.43 8.65 16.41
CA CYS A 164 14.41 7.91 15.67
C CYS A 164 13.12 7.72 16.48
N LEU A 165 13.21 7.21 17.71
CA LEU A 165 12.04 7.04 18.60
C LEU A 165 11.37 8.36 18.94
N SER A 166 12.15 9.43 19.12
CA SER A 166 11.62 10.77 19.34
C SER A 166 10.81 11.25 18.12
N GLY A 167 11.33 11.05 16.91
CA GLY A 167 10.67 11.37 15.65
C GLY A 167 9.37 10.60 15.44
N ILE A 168 9.38 9.28 15.68
CA ILE A 168 8.17 8.44 15.63
C ILE A 168 7.13 8.98 16.61
N LYS A 169 7.53 9.28 17.86
CA LYS A 169 6.63 9.83 18.88
C LYS A 169 6.05 11.18 18.48
N ALA A 170 6.84 12.04 17.83
CA ALA A 170 6.38 13.34 17.34
C ALA A 170 5.35 13.16 16.20
N GLY A 171 5.62 12.29 15.23
CA GLY A 171 4.69 11.97 14.15
C GLY A 171 3.37 11.38 14.65
N VAL A 172 3.42 10.42 15.58
CA VAL A 172 2.20 9.84 16.19
C VAL A 172 1.38 10.88 16.94
N ARG A 173 2.02 11.74 17.74
CA ARG A 173 1.33 12.83 18.42
C ARG A 173 0.66 13.77 17.43
N HIS A 174 1.35 14.13 16.36
CA HIS A 174 0.79 14.97 15.31
C HIS A 174 -0.45 14.35 14.64
N LEU A 175 -0.43 13.05 14.36
CA LEU A 175 -1.62 12.33 13.88
C LEU A 175 -2.78 12.44 14.87
N HIS A 176 -2.51 12.16 16.16
CA HIS A 176 -3.54 12.19 17.19
C HIS A 176 -4.11 13.60 17.43
N ASP A 177 -3.29 14.64 17.38
CA ASP A 177 -3.74 16.04 17.50
C ASP A 177 -4.67 16.45 16.35
N LEU A 178 -4.58 15.77 15.19
CA LEU A 178 -5.48 15.91 14.05
C LEU A 178 -6.71 14.99 14.11
N GLY A 179 -6.86 14.22 15.20
CA GLY A 179 -7.93 13.25 15.39
C GLY A 179 -7.80 12.01 14.50
N LEU A 180 -6.57 11.71 14.04
CA LEU A 180 -6.26 10.55 13.21
C LEU A 180 -5.51 9.49 14.02
N VAL A 181 -5.82 8.22 13.78
CA VAL A 181 -5.10 7.07 14.31
C VAL A 181 -4.55 6.25 13.14
N HIS A 182 -3.27 5.90 13.18
CA HIS A 182 -2.61 5.17 12.08
C HIS A 182 -3.10 3.73 11.93
N ASN A 183 -3.32 3.05 13.07
CA ASN A 183 -3.76 1.65 13.20
C ASN A 183 -2.83 0.55 12.66
N ASP A 184 -1.78 0.90 11.91
CA ASP A 184 -0.80 -0.06 11.40
C ASP A 184 0.65 0.42 11.52
N LEU A 185 1.03 0.88 12.73
CA LEU A 185 2.39 1.38 12.95
C LEU A 185 3.33 0.22 13.26
N ASN A 186 4.28 -0.02 12.36
CA ASN A 186 5.31 -1.04 12.48
C ASN A 186 6.61 -0.55 11.79
N PRO A 187 7.77 -1.21 11.98
CA PRO A 187 9.04 -0.76 11.38
C PRO A 187 9.06 -0.70 9.83
N SER A 188 8.20 -1.45 9.14
CA SER A 188 8.10 -1.38 7.67
C SER A 188 7.33 -0.14 7.21
N ASN A 189 6.45 0.41 8.07
CA ASN A 189 5.68 1.64 7.83
C ASN A 189 6.38 2.89 8.39
N ILE A 190 7.70 2.80 8.61
CA ILE A 190 8.55 3.92 9.00
C ILE A 190 9.72 3.96 8.02
N MET A 191 9.84 5.05 7.27
CA MET A 191 11.02 5.33 6.46
C MET A 191 12.07 6.11 7.26
N MET A 192 13.32 5.97 6.86
CA MET A 192 14.44 6.76 7.39
C MET A 192 14.95 7.70 6.31
N ASP A 193 15.00 9.00 6.61
CA ASP A 193 15.62 10.03 5.79
C ASP A 193 16.84 10.59 6.55
N GLY A 194 18.01 9.97 6.32
CA GLY A 194 19.13 10.11 7.24
C GLY A 194 18.75 9.53 8.61
N ASP A 195 18.86 10.35 9.67
CA ASP A 195 18.46 9.95 11.03
C ASP A 195 16.97 10.24 11.31
N ASP A 196 16.27 10.95 10.44
CA ASP A 196 14.88 11.35 10.67
C ASP A 196 13.91 10.21 10.31
N ALA A 197 13.10 9.81 11.29
CA ALA A 197 12.04 8.82 11.08
C ALA A 197 10.80 9.49 10.46
N VAL A 198 10.24 8.88 9.42
CA VAL A 198 9.08 9.37 8.68
C VAL A 198 8.02 8.29 8.62
N ILE A 199 6.85 8.54 9.21
CA ILE A 199 5.72 7.61 9.17
C ILE A 199 5.09 7.64 7.77
N ILE A 200 4.87 6.44 7.21
CA ILE A 200 4.28 6.22 5.90
C ILE A 200 3.08 5.27 5.99
N ASP A 201 2.40 5.07 4.87
CA ASP A 201 1.32 4.08 4.69
C ASP A 201 0.06 4.34 5.54
N PHE A 202 -0.84 5.16 5.00
CA PHE A 202 -2.05 5.59 5.69
C PHE A 202 -3.30 4.77 5.30
N ASP A 203 -3.15 3.58 4.72
CA ASP A 203 -4.28 2.73 4.27
C ASP A 203 -5.23 2.36 5.41
N SER A 204 -4.66 2.11 6.58
CA SER A 204 -5.40 1.77 7.81
C SER A 204 -5.76 3.00 8.64
N CYS A 205 -5.40 4.20 8.19
CA CYS A 205 -5.62 5.42 8.95
C CYS A 205 -7.12 5.75 9.03
N LYS A 206 -7.58 6.07 10.24
CA LYS A 206 -8.99 6.36 10.54
C LYS A 206 -9.11 7.53 11.49
N ARG A 207 -10.29 8.14 11.54
CA ARG A 207 -10.58 9.09 12.62
C ARG A 207 -10.70 8.35 13.94
N GLU A 208 -10.33 9.01 15.02
CA GLU A 208 -10.51 8.49 16.36
C GLU A 208 -11.97 8.06 16.60
N GLY A 209 -12.17 6.83 17.09
CA GLY A 209 -13.49 6.26 17.37
C GLY A 209 -14.18 5.57 16.20
N GLU A 210 -13.62 5.61 14.99
CA GLU A 210 -14.15 4.84 13.85
C GLU A 210 -13.88 3.34 14.02
N LYS A 211 -14.82 2.51 13.53
CA LYS A 211 -14.64 1.05 13.55
C LYS A 211 -13.60 0.61 12.53
N LEU A 212 -12.67 -0.21 12.98
CA LEU A 212 -11.78 -0.94 12.07
C LEU A 212 -12.59 -2.01 11.32
N PRO A 213 -12.35 -2.19 10.01
CA PRO A 213 -12.82 -3.40 9.35
C PRO A 213 -12.25 -4.61 10.08
N SER A 214 -13.03 -5.69 10.17
CA SER A 214 -12.50 -6.96 10.66
C SER A 214 -11.25 -7.28 9.87
N ARG A 215 -10.11 -7.45 10.56
CA ARG A 215 -8.86 -7.89 9.95
C ARG A 215 -9.21 -9.13 9.13
N LEU A 216 -9.07 -9.09 7.81
CA LEU A 216 -9.16 -10.29 7.00
C LEU A 216 -8.14 -11.26 7.60
N GLU A 217 -8.63 -12.38 8.13
CA GLU A 217 -7.78 -13.48 8.59
C GLU A 217 -6.86 -13.82 7.42
N GLY A 218 -5.56 -13.53 7.56
CA GLY A 218 -4.59 -13.69 6.47
C GLY A 218 -3.58 -12.56 6.29
N ARG A 219 -3.71 -11.41 6.98
CA ARG A 219 -2.58 -10.48 7.18
C ARG A 219 -1.76 -10.87 8.39
N ASP A 220 -1.14 -12.05 8.37
CA ASP A 220 -0.01 -12.34 9.25
C ASP A 220 1.23 -12.61 8.41
N THR A 221 2.28 -11.85 8.77
CA THR A 221 3.68 -11.78 8.31
C THR A 221 3.95 -11.13 6.95
#